data_AF-A0A6A6X521-F1
#
_entry.id   AF-A0A6A6X521-F1
#
_cell.length_a   1.000
_cell.length_b   1.000
_cell.length_c   1.000
_cell.angle_alpha   90.00
_cell.angle_beta   90.00
_cell.angle_gamma   90.00
#
_symmetry.space_group_name_H-M   'P 1'
#
loop_
_entity.id
_entity.type
_entity.pdbx_description
1 polymer ?
#
loop_
_entity_poly.entity_id
_entity_poly.type
_entity_poly.pdbx_seq_one_letter_code
_entity_poly.pdbx_strand_id
1 'polypeptide(L)'
;MIRAFVFATAFLVLQAFLPLRLPSLPFSEEQHVRVFTILKWLLAACFLREANAILSRWAENRWLWKDDKSAWQWTNELAVVTGGSKGIGASVVERLVSYGIKVAVLDLEPLSEELQTDEENLITFYQCDITSREEVHKAAEAIRSDHGPPSILINNAGIGNANTILEMTPRRLRAIFDVNLLSHWNTVQEFLPDMIAKKKGHIMSTASLAAFLGLAGMVDYSCTKAGLIAFHEGLTQELKHRYHAPQIKTSIVYPNWTRTRLIEGLTEGIQRSRAPIVEPKDVAEAMVRQIIAARSGQVVLGPSGVASIRALPMWLQEFIRDRMAQVVTINSTTAVA
;
A
#
# COMPACT_ATOMS: atom_id res chain seq x y z
N MET A 1 10.45 -16.55 -11.21
CA MET A 1 10.86 -17.94 -11.51
C MET A 1 12.26 -18.04 -12.07
N ILE A 2 12.60 -17.31 -13.16
CA ILE A 2 13.94 -17.37 -13.78
C ILE A 2 15.09 -17.13 -12.78
N ARG A 3 15.00 -16.10 -11.92
CA ARG A 3 16.03 -15.81 -10.90
C ARG A 3 16.23 -16.92 -9.87
N ALA A 4 15.16 -17.48 -9.31
CA ALA A 4 15.26 -18.60 -8.36
C ALA A 4 15.88 -19.84 -9.01
N PHE A 5 15.51 -20.11 -10.27
CA PHE A 5 16.11 -21.20 -11.05
C PHE A 5 17.60 -20.97 -11.27
N VAL A 6 18.01 -19.76 -11.67
CA VAL A 6 19.43 -19.39 -11.81
C VAL A 6 20.19 -19.59 -10.51
N PHE A 7 19.64 -19.18 -9.35
CA PHE A 7 20.29 -19.41 -8.06
C PHE A 7 20.36 -20.89 -7.68
N ALA A 8 19.31 -21.68 -7.95
CA ALA A 8 19.31 -23.12 -7.72
C ALA A 8 20.35 -23.84 -8.59
N THR A 9 20.41 -23.52 -9.89
CA THR A 9 21.38 -24.10 -10.82
C THR A 9 22.79 -23.69 -10.44
N ALA A 10 23.03 -22.42 -10.12
CA ALA A 10 24.33 -21.96 -9.64
C ALA A 10 24.74 -22.67 -8.35
N PHE A 11 23.78 -22.95 -7.45
CA PHE A 11 24.04 -23.65 -6.19
C PHE A 11 24.42 -25.10 -6.44
N LEU A 12 23.67 -25.80 -7.30
CA LEU A 12 23.97 -27.16 -7.70
C LEU A 12 25.32 -27.27 -8.42
N VAL A 13 25.67 -26.30 -9.29
CA VAL A 13 26.99 -26.22 -9.93
C VAL A 13 28.10 -26.01 -8.88
N LEU A 14 27.92 -25.10 -7.94
CA LEU A 14 28.88 -24.89 -6.83
C LEU A 14 28.98 -26.12 -5.89
N GLN A 15 27.91 -26.90 -5.74
CA GLN A 15 27.93 -28.15 -4.97
C GLN A 15 28.66 -29.28 -5.72
N ALA A 16 28.44 -29.42 -7.02
CA ALA A 16 28.99 -30.49 -7.84
C ALA A 16 30.49 -30.29 -8.16
N PHE A 17 30.97 -29.05 -8.27
CA PHE A 17 32.35 -28.76 -8.66
C PHE A 17 33.19 -28.30 -7.47
N LEU A 18 33.73 -29.26 -6.71
CA LEU A 18 34.61 -28.97 -5.56
C LEU A 18 36.03 -28.50 -5.93
N PRO A 19 36.54 -28.64 -7.19
CA PRO A 19 37.77 -27.96 -7.56
C PRO A 19 37.62 -27.22 -8.89
N LEU A 20 36.67 -26.29 -9.00
CA LEU A 20 36.82 -25.27 -10.03
C LEU A 20 37.95 -24.34 -9.56
N ARG A 21 39.19 -24.62 -9.99
CA ARG A 21 40.33 -23.71 -9.81
C ARG A 21 39.98 -22.42 -10.56
N LEU A 22 39.49 -21.42 -9.83
CA LEU A 22 39.38 -20.06 -10.36
C LEU A 22 40.79 -19.63 -10.83
N PRO A 23 40.90 -18.91 -11.96
CA PRO A 23 42.20 -18.51 -12.47
C PRO A 23 42.95 -17.68 -11.42
N SER A 24 44.14 -18.16 -11.06
CA SER A 24 45.16 -17.57 -10.17
C SER A 24 44.76 -16.34 -9.36
N LEU A 25 43.86 -16.51 -8.41
CA LEU A 25 43.73 -15.58 -7.29
C LEU A 25 44.83 -15.94 -6.27
N PRO A 26 45.47 -14.96 -5.59
CA PRO A 26 46.63 -15.20 -4.72
C PRO A 26 46.19 -15.73 -3.34
N PHE A 27 45.35 -16.76 -3.31
CA PHE A 27 44.84 -17.36 -2.08
C PHE A 27 45.51 -18.71 -1.80
N SER A 28 45.74 -19.01 -0.52
CA SER A 28 46.13 -20.35 -0.09
C SER A 28 45.00 -21.36 -0.31
N GLU A 29 45.31 -22.67 -0.37
CA GLU A 29 44.27 -23.71 -0.53
C GLU A 29 43.21 -23.65 0.59
N GLU A 30 43.62 -23.33 1.82
CA GLU A 30 42.69 -23.16 2.94
C GLU A 30 41.75 -21.96 2.73
N GLN A 31 42.28 -20.85 2.20
CA GLN A 31 41.48 -19.66 1.85
C GLN A 31 40.48 -19.98 0.73
N HIS A 32 40.86 -20.79 -0.27
CA HIS A 32 39.93 -21.24 -1.30
C HIS A 32 38.75 -22.03 -0.71
N VAL A 33 39.00 -23.03 0.15
CA VAL A 33 37.93 -23.83 0.76
C VAL A 33 36.98 -22.96 1.58
N ARG A 34 37.52 -22.01 2.36
CA ARG A 34 36.71 -21.05 3.14
C ARG A 34 35.84 -20.18 2.24
N VAL A 35 36.41 -19.60 1.17
CA VAL A 35 35.68 -18.77 0.20
C VAL A 35 34.57 -19.57 -0.49
N PHE A 36 34.85 -20.78 -0.97
CA PHE A 36 33.83 -21.64 -1.59
C PHE A 36 32.70 -21.99 -0.62
N THR A 37 33.02 -22.27 0.64
CA THR A 37 32.03 -22.55 1.68
C THR A 37 31.15 -21.33 1.94
N ILE A 38 31.74 -20.13 2.08
CA ILE A 38 31.00 -18.87 2.24
C ILE A 38 30.09 -18.63 1.03
N LEU A 39 30.60 -18.79 -0.20
CA LEU A 39 29.82 -18.61 -1.43
C LEU A 39 28.62 -19.56 -1.51
N LYS A 40 28.80 -20.84 -1.12
CA LYS A 40 27.70 -21.80 -1.05
C LYS A 40 26.60 -21.33 -0.09
N TRP A 41 26.97 -20.89 1.11
CA TRP A 41 26.00 -20.40 2.09
C TRP A 41 25.31 -19.11 1.65
N LEU A 42 26.04 -18.16 1.05
CA LEU A 42 25.46 -16.94 0.48
C LEU A 42 24.45 -17.27 -0.62
N LEU A 43 24.78 -18.20 -1.50
CA LEU A 43 23.91 -18.61 -2.59
C LEU A 43 22.68 -19.37 -2.09
N ALA A 44 22.84 -20.25 -1.10
CA ALA A 44 21.72 -20.89 -0.42
C ALA A 44 20.79 -19.85 0.22
N ALA A 45 21.34 -18.83 0.89
CA ALA A 45 20.56 -17.74 1.48
C ALA A 45 19.82 -16.91 0.41
N CYS A 46 20.48 -16.59 -0.72
CA CYS A 46 19.85 -15.92 -1.85
C CYS A 46 18.71 -16.75 -2.46
N PHE A 47 18.92 -18.06 -2.63
CA PHE A 47 17.90 -18.98 -3.13
C PHE A 47 16.70 -19.04 -2.17
N LEU A 48 16.94 -19.24 -0.87
CA LEU A 48 15.87 -19.27 0.14
C LEU A 48 15.07 -17.97 0.16
N ARG A 49 15.75 -16.81 0.08
CA ARG A 49 15.10 -15.50 0.00
C ARG A 49 14.22 -15.38 -1.24
N GLU A 50 14.71 -15.79 -2.41
CA GLU A 50 13.94 -15.69 -3.65
C GLU A 50 12.78 -16.70 -3.69
N ALA A 51 12.99 -17.92 -3.21
CA ALA A 51 11.95 -18.93 -3.06
C ALA A 51 10.83 -18.43 -2.13
N ASN A 52 11.19 -17.90 -0.96
CA ASN A 52 10.24 -17.27 -0.05
C ASN A 52 9.48 -16.12 -0.74
N ALA A 53 10.17 -15.23 -1.45
CA ALA A 53 9.52 -14.13 -2.16
C ALA A 53 8.54 -14.60 -3.26
N ILE A 54 8.84 -15.71 -3.94
CA ILE A 54 7.91 -16.32 -4.92
C ILE A 54 6.69 -16.88 -4.19
N LEU A 55 6.89 -17.64 -3.11
CA LEU A 55 5.80 -18.22 -2.32
C LEU A 55 4.91 -17.15 -1.70
N SER A 56 5.49 -16.08 -1.13
CA SER A 56 4.74 -14.95 -0.59
C SER A 56 3.91 -14.26 -1.67
N ARG A 57 4.48 -13.96 -2.84
CA ARG A 57 3.72 -13.35 -3.96
C ARG A 57 2.58 -14.26 -4.44
N TRP A 58 2.81 -15.56 -4.48
CA TRP A 58 1.79 -16.53 -4.87
C TRP A 58 0.67 -16.59 -3.83
N ALA A 59 1.01 -16.63 -2.54
CA ALA A 59 0.07 -16.61 -1.42
C ALA A 59 -0.75 -15.31 -1.37
N GLU A 60 -0.11 -14.15 -1.52
CA GLU A 60 -0.74 -12.84 -1.59
C GLU A 60 -1.71 -12.74 -2.77
N ASN A 61 -1.34 -13.31 -3.92
CA ASN A 61 -2.23 -13.47 -5.07
C ASN A 61 -3.20 -14.66 -4.92
N ARG A 62 -3.52 -15.04 -3.67
CA ARG A 62 -4.50 -16.06 -3.28
C ARG A 62 -4.26 -17.43 -3.88
N TRP A 63 -3.00 -17.80 -4.06
CA TRP A 63 -2.57 -19.07 -4.65
C TRP A 63 -2.99 -19.23 -6.12
N LEU A 64 -3.30 -18.13 -6.80
CA LEU A 64 -3.53 -18.12 -8.24
C LEU A 64 -2.21 -17.95 -9.00
N TRP A 65 -1.93 -18.91 -9.89
CA TRP A 65 -0.71 -18.94 -10.71
C TRP A 65 -0.78 -18.02 -11.94
N LYS A 66 -1.98 -17.84 -12.51
CA LYS A 66 -2.18 -16.99 -13.68
C LYS A 66 -2.35 -15.53 -13.25
N ASP A 67 -1.66 -14.63 -13.95
CA ASP A 67 -1.96 -13.21 -13.92
C ASP A 67 -3.22 -12.96 -14.75
N ASP A 68 -4.24 -12.37 -14.15
CA ASP A 68 -5.54 -12.15 -14.81
C ASP A 68 -5.49 -10.97 -15.79
N LYS A 69 -4.30 -10.53 -16.22
CA LYS A 69 -4.08 -9.33 -17.04
C LYS A 69 -4.90 -9.36 -18.33
N SER A 70 -5.11 -10.52 -18.94
CA SER A 70 -5.93 -10.65 -20.16
C SER A 70 -7.40 -10.26 -19.96
N ALA A 71 -7.90 -10.25 -18.71
CA ALA A 71 -9.24 -9.83 -18.38
C ALA A 71 -9.39 -8.31 -18.22
N TRP A 72 -8.29 -7.55 -18.24
CA TRP A 72 -8.26 -6.10 -18.06
C TRP A 72 -8.03 -5.40 -19.38
N GLN A 73 -8.92 -4.47 -19.71
CA GLN A 73 -8.75 -3.55 -20.84
C GLN A 73 -8.82 -2.15 -20.24
N TRP A 74 -7.66 -1.58 -19.91
CA TRP A 74 -7.56 -0.38 -19.07
C TRP A 74 -8.43 0.79 -19.53
N THR A 75 -8.56 0.99 -20.84
CA THR A 75 -9.43 2.04 -21.44
C THR A 75 -10.93 1.85 -21.20
N ASN A 76 -11.35 0.65 -20.82
CA ASN A 76 -12.73 0.28 -20.51
C ASN A 76 -12.96 0.14 -18.99
N GLU A 77 -11.93 0.33 -18.18
CA GLU A 77 -12.05 0.24 -16.72
C GLU A 77 -12.48 1.58 -16.12
N LEU A 78 -13.15 1.49 -14.98
CA LEU A 78 -13.57 2.62 -14.17
C LEU A 78 -13.03 2.46 -12.76
N ALA A 79 -12.30 3.46 -12.31
CA ALA A 79 -11.78 3.56 -10.95
C ALA A 79 -12.56 4.57 -10.12
N VAL A 80 -12.89 4.21 -8.89
CA VAL A 80 -13.35 5.14 -7.86
C VAL A 80 -12.16 5.44 -6.94
N VAL A 81 -11.82 6.71 -6.78
CA VAL A 81 -10.74 7.17 -5.89
C VAL A 81 -11.32 8.09 -4.83
N THR A 82 -11.24 7.67 -3.57
CA THR A 82 -11.62 8.55 -2.45
C THR A 82 -10.48 9.48 -2.07
N GLY A 83 -10.79 10.74 -1.72
CA GLY A 83 -9.76 11.74 -1.40
C GLY A 83 -8.89 12.05 -2.62
N GLY A 84 -9.48 12.01 -3.82
CA GLY A 84 -8.79 12.10 -5.10
C GLY A 84 -8.49 13.53 -5.55
N SER A 85 -8.97 14.55 -4.84
CA SER A 85 -8.81 15.94 -5.27
C SER A 85 -7.43 16.52 -4.96
N LYS A 86 -6.67 15.94 -4.02
CA LYS A 86 -5.36 16.46 -3.55
C LYS A 86 -4.37 15.35 -3.14
N GLY A 87 -3.10 15.73 -2.99
CA GLY A 87 -2.05 14.90 -2.40
C GLY A 87 -1.83 13.59 -3.16
N ILE A 88 -1.72 12.47 -2.44
CA ILE A 88 -1.54 11.14 -3.05
C ILE A 88 -2.70 10.80 -3.97
N GLY A 89 -3.93 11.13 -3.58
CA GLY A 89 -5.13 10.82 -4.36
C GLY A 89 -5.10 11.49 -5.74
N ALA A 90 -4.79 12.78 -5.80
CA ALA A 90 -4.64 13.49 -7.06
C ALA A 90 -3.55 12.87 -7.96
N SER A 91 -2.38 12.56 -7.40
CA SER A 91 -1.33 11.89 -8.18
C SER A 91 -1.74 10.49 -8.67
N VAL A 92 -2.58 9.77 -7.91
CA VAL A 92 -3.15 8.48 -8.33
C VAL A 92 -4.14 8.68 -9.48
N VAL A 93 -5.01 9.70 -9.41
CA VAL A 93 -5.95 10.06 -10.49
C VAL A 93 -5.18 10.38 -11.77
N GLU A 94 -4.23 11.32 -11.71
CA GLU A 94 -3.34 11.70 -12.82
C GLU A 94 -2.70 10.46 -13.45
N ARG A 95 -2.18 9.56 -12.60
CA ARG A 95 -1.48 8.38 -13.08
C ARG A 95 -2.40 7.33 -13.69
N LEU A 96 -3.61 7.11 -13.16
CA LEU A 96 -4.59 6.18 -13.75
C LEU A 96 -5.07 6.68 -15.12
N VAL A 97 -5.34 7.98 -15.22
CA VAL A 97 -5.79 8.63 -16.45
C VAL A 97 -4.74 8.48 -17.57
N SER A 98 -3.44 8.54 -17.24
CA SER A 98 -2.36 8.24 -18.21
C SER A 98 -2.36 6.81 -18.79
N TYR A 99 -3.13 5.87 -18.21
CA TYR A 99 -3.37 4.53 -18.77
C TYR A 99 -4.72 4.43 -19.52
N GLY A 100 -5.42 5.54 -19.71
CA GLY A 100 -6.75 5.64 -20.32
C GLY A 100 -7.90 5.20 -19.42
N ILE A 101 -7.65 5.00 -18.11
CA ILE A 101 -8.67 4.55 -17.16
C ILE A 101 -9.57 5.73 -16.81
N LYS A 102 -10.89 5.53 -16.84
CA LYS A 102 -11.85 6.53 -16.34
C LYS A 102 -11.82 6.57 -14.82
N VAL A 103 -11.89 7.76 -14.24
CA VAL A 103 -11.77 7.95 -12.79
C VAL A 103 -12.92 8.79 -12.25
N ALA A 104 -13.72 8.18 -11.37
CA ALA A 104 -14.67 8.88 -10.52
C ALA A 104 -13.98 9.28 -9.20
N VAL A 105 -13.90 10.57 -8.93
CA VAL A 105 -13.29 11.11 -7.71
C VAL A 105 -14.39 11.39 -6.69
N LEU A 106 -14.27 10.77 -5.51
CA LEU A 106 -15.11 11.08 -4.35
C LEU A 106 -14.30 11.94 -3.37
N ASP A 107 -14.71 13.18 -3.19
CA ASP A 107 -14.04 14.11 -2.27
C ASP A 107 -15.02 15.17 -1.77
N LEU A 108 -14.67 15.86 -0.68
CA LEU A 108 -15.43 17.01 -0.18
C LEU A 108 -15.05 18.28 -0.94
N GLU A 109 -13.77 18.39 -1.31
CA GLU A 109 -13.22 19.53 -2.02
C GLU A 109 -13.20 19.27 -3.54
N PRO A 110 -13.42 20.29 -4.38
CA PRO A 110 -13.31 20.14 -5.83
C PRO A 110 -11.89 19.73 -6.24
N LEU A 111 -11.77 19.17 -7.44
CA LEU A 111 -10.49 18.77 -8.05
C LEU A 111 -9.47 19.92 -7.99
N SER A 112 -8.21 19.59 -7.74
CA SER A 112 -7.12 20.57 -7.85
C SER A 112 -6.95 21.04 -9.28
N GLU A 113 -6.43 22.26 -9.46
CA GLU A 113 -6.05 22.80 -10.77
C GLU A 113 -5.06 21.88 -11.51
N GLU A 114 -4.26 21.11 -10.76
CA GLU A 114 -3.31 20.13 -11.30
C GLU A 114 -3.98 18.98 -12.07
N LEU A 115 -5.28 18.71 -11.84
CA LEU A 115 -6.05 17.69 -12.54
C LEU A 115 -6.80 18.23 -13.77
N GLN A 116 -6.81 19.54 -13.99
CA GLN A 116 -7.40 20.21 -15.16
C GLN A 116 -6.44 20.13 -16.36
N THR A 117 -6.24 18.92 -16.86
CA THR A 117 -5.34 18.61 -17.98
C THR A 117 -6.12 18.27 -19.25
N ASP A 118 -5.43 18.07 -20.38
CA ASP A 118 -6.07 17.68 -21.65
C ASP A 118 -6.90 16.37 -21.55
N GLU A 119 -6.62 15.52 -20.55
CA GLU A 119 -7.31 14.26 -20.28
C GLU A 119 -8.40 14.39 -19.19
N GLU A 120 -8.82 15.62 -18.84
CA GLU A 120 -9.87 15.90 -17.85
C GLU A 120 -11.20 15.19 -18.18
N ASN A 121 -11.46 14.90 -19.46
CA ASN A 121 -12.65 14.15 -19.90
C ASN A 121 -12.75 12.72 -19.35
N LEU A 122 -11.65 12.15 -18.83
CA LEU A 122 -11.63 10.86 -18.17
C LEU A 122 -11.88 10.96 -16.65
N ILE A 123 -11.98 12.17 -16.10
CA ILE A 123 -12.18 12.43 -14.68
C ILE A 123 -13.60 12.94 -14.46
N THR A 124 -14.30 12.40 -13.48
CA THR A 124 -15.61 12.91 -13.06
C THR A 124 -15.64 13.07 -11.56
N PHE A 125 -15.95 14.29 -11.10
CA PHE A 125 -15.98 14.63 -9.69
C PHE A 125 -17.38 14.44 -9.11
N TYR A 126 -17.44 13.78 -7.96
CA TYR A 126 -18.66 13.67 -7.16
C TYR A 126 -18.35 14.16 -5.75
N GLN A 127 -19.02 15.26 -5.36
CA GLN A 127 -18.93 15.75 -4.00
C GLN A 127 -19.58 14.74 -3.05
N CYS A 128 -18.80 14.16 -2.14
CA CYS A 128 -19.25 13.06 -1.29
C CYS A 128 -18.47 13.01 0.02
N ASP A 129 -19.19 13.10 1.14
CA ASP A 129 -18.66 12.69 2.45
C ASP A 129 -18.68 11.16 2.58
N ILE A 130 -17.52 10.54 2.45
CA ILE A 130 -17.38 9.08 2.53
C ILE A 130 -17.67 8.50 3.93
N THR A 131 -17.81 9.34 4.96
CA THR A 131 -18.25 8.91 6.29
C THR A 131 -19.76 8.67 6.33
N SER A 132 -20.52 9.27 5.41
CA SER A 132 -21.97 9.12 5.25
C SER A 132 -22.30 7.99 4.28
N ARG A 133 -23.01 6.96 4.75
CA ARG A 133 -23.45 5.84 3.91
C ARG A 133 -24.41 6.31 2.82
N GLU A 134 -25.29 7.23 3.18
CA GLU A 134 -26.30 7.79 2.29
C GLU A 134 -25.65 8.59 1.15
N GLU A 135 -24.60 9.37 1.43
CA GLU A 135 -23.88 10.10 0.38
C GLU A 135 -23.06 9.17 -0.51
N VAL A 136 -22.37 8.17 0.07
CA VAL A 136 -21.65 7.15 -0.71
C VAL A 136 -22.61 6.42 -1.66
N HIS A 137 -23.80 6.06 -1.17
CA HIS A 137 -24.81 5.40 -1.99
C HIS A 137 -25.28 6.28 -3.15
N LYS A 138 -25.65 7.54 -2.89
CA LYS A 138 -26.07 8.49 -3.93
C LYS A 138 -24.98 8.72 -4.98
N ALA A 139 -23.73 8.89 -4.55
CA ALA A 139 -22.60 9.04 -5.46
C ALA A 139 -22.39 7.78 -6.29
N ALA A 140 -22.53 6.59 -5.69
CA ALA A 140 -22.40 5.32 -6.40
C ALA A 140 -23.52 5.10 -7.44
N GLU A 141 -24.76 5.48 -7.14
CA GLU A 141 -25.86 5.47 -8.13
C GLU A 141 -25.57 6.39 -9.32
N ALA A 142 -25.09 7.61 -9.06
CA ALA A 142 -24.70 8.54 -10.11
C ALA A 142 -23.54 7.98 -10.96
N ILE A 143 -22.48 7.47 -10.32
CA ILE A 143 -21.35 6.81 -11.01
C ILE A 143 -21.84 5.66 -11.91
N ARG A 144 -22.72 4.80 -11.40
CA ARG A 144 -23.27 3.68 -12.19
C ARG A 144 -24.09 4.17 -13.38
N SER A 145 -24.86 5.25 -13.22
CA SER A 145 -25.63 5.87 -14.29
C SER A 145 -24.73 6.48 -15.37
N ASP A 146 -23.69 7.20 -14.97
CA ASP A 146 -22.84 7.97 -15.88
C ASP A 146 -21.83 7.10 -16.63
N HIS A 147 -21.32 6.06 -15.97
CA HIS A 147 -20.16 5.29 -16.46
C HIS A 147 -20.32 3.77 -16.40
N GLY A 148 -21.35 3.27 -15.72
CA GLY A 148 -21.48 1.86 -15.36
C GLY A 148 -20.73 1.50 -14.07
N PRO A 149 -20.80 0.23 -13.62
CA PRO A 149 -20.27 -0.14 -12.31
C PRO A 149 -18.74 -0.23 -12.32
N PRO A 150 -18.05 0.34 -11.31
CA PRO A 150 -16.58 0.38 -11.22
C PRO A 150 -15.92 -1.00 -11.16
N SER A 151 -14.71 -1.10 -11.70
CA SER A 151 -13.86 -2.28 -11.56
C SER A 151 -12.70 -2.06 -10.57
N ILE A 152 -12.40 -0.80 -10.22
CA ILE A 152 -11.30 -0.45 -9.31
C ILE A 152 -11.87 0.45 -8.21
N LEU A 153 -11.55 0.16 -6.95
CA LEU A 153 -11.86 1.00 -5.79
C LEU A 153 -10.56 1.28 -5.04
N ILE A 154 -10.18 2.55 -4.95
CA ILE A 154 -9.01 3.01 -4.19
C ILE A 154 -9.51 3.84 -3.02
N ASN A 155 -9.53 3.21 -1.85
CA ASN A 155 -9.82 3.87 -0.58
C ASN A 155 -8.55 4.57 -0.09
N ASN A 156 -8.44 5.84 -0.44
CA ASN A 156 -7.25 6.65 -0.19
C ASN A 156 -7.47 7.80 0.79
N ALA A 157 -8.69 8.35 0.87
CA ALA A 157 -9.03 9.45 1.75
C ALA A 157 -8.55 9.21 3.19
N GLY A 158 -8.02 10.25 3.81
CA GLY A 158 -7.52 10.15 5.17
C GLY A 158 -7.21 11.50 5.78
N ILE A 159 -7.43 11.61 7.08
CA ILE A 159 -7.02 12.74 7.90
C ILE A 159 -5.97 12.30 8.93
N GLY A 160 -5.16 13.24 9.38
CA GLY A 160 -4.14 13.04 10.38
C GLY A 160 -4.11 14.21 11.35
N ASN A 161 -3.55 13.99 12.53
CA ASN A 161 -3.33 15.03 13.52
C ASN A 161 -2.13 14.65 14.41
N ALA A 162 -1.69 15.61 15.24
CA ALA A 162 -0.56 15.48 16.15
C ALA A 162 -1.01 15.65 17.62
N ASN A 163 -2.08 14.98 18.06
CA ASN A 163 -2.59 15.09 19.43
C ASN A 163 -2.20 13.87 20.27
N THR A 164 -1.85 14.09 21.54
CA THR A 164 -1.76 13.00 22.52
C THR A 164 -3.15 12.45 22.86
N ILE A 165 -3.20 11.29 23.52
CA ILE A 165 -4.47 10.71 24.00
C ILE A 165 -5.22 11.69 24.91
N LEU A 166 -4.51 12.48 25.72
CA LEU A 166 -5.12 13.42 26.66
C LEU A 166 -5.65 14.69 25.99
N GLU A 167 -5.07 15.10 24.86
CA GLU A 167 -5.52 16.25 24.08
C GLU A 167 -6.63 15.88 23.08
N MET A 168 -6.84 14.59 22.85
CA MET A 168 -7.81 14.10 21.88
C MET A 168 -9.24 14.34 22.34
N THR A 169 -9.99 15.15 21.58
CA THR A 169 -11.42 15.33 21.85
C THR A 169 -12.23 14.16 21.26
N PRO A 170 -13.37 13.78 21.88
CA PRO A 170 -14.23 12.72 21.34
C PRO A 170 -14.68 12.95 19.89
N ARG A 171 -14.91 14.22 19.51
CA ARG A 171 -15.28 14.59 18.14
C ARG A 171 -14.17 14.29 17.13
N ARG A 172 -12.92 14.69 17.45
CA ARG A 172 -11.76 14.43 16.58
C ARG A 172 -11.44 12.94 16.49
N LEU A 173 -11.53 12.24 17.62
CA LEU A 173 -11.35 10.80 17.67
C LEU A 173 -12.37 10.08 16.78
N ARG A 174 -13.64 10.47 16.84
CA ARG A 174 -14.67 9.90 15.96
C ARG A 174 -14.37 10.21 14.49
N ALA A 175 -14.09 11.46 14.16
CA ALA A 175 -13.81 11.88 12.79
C ALA A 175 -12.65 11.09 12.15
N ILE A 176 -11.53 10.88 12.87
CA ILE A 176 -10.39 10.13 12.30
C ILE A 176 -10.72 8.66 12.09
N PHE A 177 -11.47 8.03 12.98
CA PHE A 177 -11.91 6.64 12.80
C PHE A 177 -12.93 6.52 11.66
N ASP A 178 -13.87 7.45 11.58
CA ASP A 178 -14.89 7.48 10.54
C ASP A 178 -14.25 7.64 9.17
N VAL A 179 -13.33 8.59 8.99
CA VAL A 179 -12.66 8.85 7.72
C VAL A 179 -11.62 7.78 7.37
N ASN A 180 -10.74 7.40 8.29
CA ASN A 180 -9.58 6.56 7.94
C ASN A 180 -9.87 5.06 7.96
N LEU A 181 -10.96 4.62 8.61
CA LEU A 181 -11.24 3.19 8.81
C LEU A 181 -12.69 2.82 8.45
N LEU A 182 -13.70 3.48 9.01
CA LEU A 182 -15.10 3.10 8.76
C LEU A 182 -15.57 3.47 7.35
N SER A 183 -15.02 4.53 6.75
CA SER A 183 -15.31 4.87 5.34
C SER A 183 -14.97 3.73 4.38
N HIS A 184 -13.93 2.94 4.66
CA HIS A 184 -13.56 1.77 3.85
C HIS A 184 -14.66 0.70 3.90
N TRP A 185 -15.38 0.58 5.03
CA TRP A 185 -16.56 -0.28 5.10
C TRP A 185 -17.68 0.25 4.22
N ASN A 186 -17.97 1.55 4.30
CA ASN A 186 -19.04 2.17 3.52
C ASN A 186 -18.82 1.96 2.01
N THR A 187 -17.62 2.27 1.51
CA THR A 187 -17.30 2.14 0.08
C THR A 187 -17.20 0.69 -0.38
N VAL A 188 -16.59 -0.20 0.40
CA VAL A 188 -16.51 -1.62 0.02
C VAL A 188 -17.90 -2.24 0.03
N GLN A 189 -18.75 -1.97 1.02
CA GLN A 189 -20.13 -2.49 1.03
C GLN A 189 -20.94 -2.00 -0.18
N GLU A 190 -20.69 -0.77 -0.64
CA GLU A 190 -21.39 -0.19 -1.79
C GLU A 190 -20.91 -0.78 -3.14
N PHE A 191 -19.60 -0.86 -3.38
CA PHE A 191 -19.06 -1.22 -4.70
C PHE A 191 -18.72 -2.71 -4.87
N LEU A 192 -18.50 -3.46 -3.78
CA LEU A 192 -18.13 -4.88 -3.86
C LEU A 192 -19.19 -5.79 -4.52
N PRO A 193 -20.51 -5.60 -4.31
CA PRO A 193 -21.52 -6.45 -4.93
C PRO A 193 -21.39 -6.54 -6.46
N ASP A 194 -21.12 -5.42 -7.13
CA ASP A 194 -20.91 -5.37 -8.59
C ASP A 194 -19.66 -6.15 -9.01
N MET A 195 -18.57 -6.02 -8.24
CA MET A 195 -17.32 -6.75 -8.49
C MET A 195 -17.50 -8.26 -8.33
N ILE A 196 -18.29 -8.69 -7.34
CA ILE A 196 -18.65 -10.10 -7.12
C ILE A 196 -19.49 -10.62 -8.29
N ALA A 197 -20.54 -9.89 -8.68
CA ALA A 197 -21.40 -10.27 -9.78
C ALA A 197 -20.63 -10.43 -11.09
N LYS A 198 -19.70 -9.51 -11.38
CA LYS A 198 -18.83 -9.55 -12.57
C LYS A 198 -17.63 -10.47 -12.42
N LYS A 199 -17.38 -11.01 -11.22
CA LYS A 199 -16.16 -11.76 -10.91
C LYS A 199 -14.90 -11.01 -11.35
N LYS A 200 -14.87 -9.70 -11.12
CA LYS A 200 -13.75 -8.85 -11.53
C LYS A 200 -13.75 -7.59 -10.67
N GLY A 201 -12.58 -7.26 -10.12
CA GLY A 201 -12.40 -6.03 -9.38
C GLY A 201 -11.00 -5.90 -8.80
N HIS A 202 -10.62 -4.70 -8.38
CA HIS A 202 -9.43 -4.44 -7.58
C HIS A 202 -9.73 -3.44 -6.48
N ILE A 203 -9.68 -3.87 -5.23
CA ILE A 203 -9.87 -3.00 -4.06
C ILE A 203 -8.49 -2.70 -3.44
N MET A 204 -8.13 -1.42 -3.36
CA MET A 204 -6.90 -0.94 -2.75
C MET A 204 -7.19 -0.08 -1.52
N SER A 205 -6.51 -0.36 -0.42
CA SER A 205 -6.57 0.45 0.81
C SER A 205 -5.26 1.21 1.03
N THR A 206 -5.32 2.51 1.31
CA THR A 206 -4.16 3.33 1.69
C THR A 206 -3.97 3.34 3.22
N ALA A 207 -3.06 2.49 3.69
CA ALA A 207 -2.64 2.44 5.09
C ALA A 207 -1.49 3.44 5.34
N SER A 208 -0.49 3.06 6.12
CA SER A 208 0.72 3.84 6.42
C SER A 208 1.75 2.95 7.10
N LEU A 209 3.04 3.33 7.10
CA LEU A 209 4.01 2.69 8.00
C LEU A 209 3.63 2.80 9.49
N ALA A 210 2.84 3.81 9.87
CA ALA A 210 2.25 3.92 11.21
C ALA A 210 1.31 2.74 11.56
N ALA A 211 0.90 1.95 10.55
CA ALA A 211 0.15 0.73 10.77
C ALA A 211 0.99 -0.36 11.47
N PHE A 212 2.32 -0.30 11.43
CA PHE A 212 3.24 -1.26 12.04
C PHE A 212 3.89 -0.75 13.33
N LEU A 213 4.04 0.57 13.45
CA LEU A 213 4.70 1.24 14.57
C LEU A 213 3.81 2.35 15.12
N GLY A 214 3.40 2.23 16.38
CA GLY A 214 2.69 3.31 17.08
C GLY A 214 3.64 4.45 17.43
N LEU A 215 3.24 5.68 17.12
CA LEU A 215 4.00 6.89 17.40
C LEU A 215 3.31 7.70 18.51
N ALA A 216 4.10 8.24 19.44
CA ALA A 216 3.61 9.22 20.41
C ALA A 216 2.98 10.40 19.66
N GLY A 217 1.81 10.88 20.09
CA GLY A 217 1.09 11.97 19.42
C GLY A 217 0.35 11.59 18.12
N MET A 218 0.34 10.31 17.72
CA MET A 218 -0.44 9.80 16.58
C MET A 218 -1.06 8.43 16.87
N VAL A 219 -1.50 8.22 18.12
CA VAL A 219 -2.02 6.92 18.58
C VAL A 219 -3.29 6.55 17.82
N ASP A 220 -4.22 7.49 17.69
CA ASP A 220 -5.46 7.35 16.93
C ASP A 220 -5.21 7.02 15.45
N TYR A 221 -4.31 7.77 14.79
CA TYR A 221 -3.93 7.53 13.41
C TYR A 221 -3.32 6.12 13.25
N SER A 222 -2.37 5.75 14.13
CA SER A 222 -1.74 4.42 14.12
C SER A 222 -2.78 3.30 14.32
N CYS A 223 -3.75 3.50 15.22
CA CYS A 223 -4.87 2.57 15.43
C CYS A 223 -5.71 2.39 14.16
N THR A 224 -6.10 3.49 13.49
CA THR A 224 -6.89 3.40 12.25
C THR A 224 -6.12 2.66 11.14
N LYS A 225 -4.83 2.99 10.95
CA LYS A 225 -4.01 2.38 9.90
C LYS A 225 -3.64 0.93 10.20
N ALA A 226 -3.47 0.55 11.48
CA ALA A 226 -3.34 -0.84 11.88
C ALA A 226 -4.66 -1.62 11.70
N GLY A 227 -5.81 -0.99 11.98
CA GLY A 227 -7.13 -1.56 11.72
C GLY A 227 -7.37 -1.90 10.25
N LEU A 228 -6.83 -1.08 9.33
CA LEU A 228 -6.87 -1.37 7.89
C LEU A 228 -6.13 -2.64 7.49
N ILE A 229 -5.12 -3.08 8.25
CA ILE A 229 -4.44 -4.37 8.00
C ILE A 229 -5.45 -5.50 8.22
N ALA A 230 -6.11 -5.52 9.37
CA ALA A 230 -7.11 -6.54 9.70
C ALA A 230 -8.30 -6.49 8.74
N PHE A 231 -8.76 -5.29 8.36
CA PHE A 231 -9.81 -5.12 7.36
C PHE A 231 -9.41 -5.73 6.01
N HIS A 232 -8.21 -5.42 5.52
CA HIS A 232 -7.69 -5.93 4.25
C HIS A 232 -7.55 -7.47 4.26
N GLU A 233 -6.99 -8.03 5.33
CA GLU A 233 -6.86 -9.47 5.51
C GLU A 233 -8.23 -10.15 5.54
N GLY A 234 -9.16 -9.63 6.35
CA GLY A 234 -10.54 -10.13 6.49
C GLY A 234 -11.28 -10.14 5.16
N LEU A 235 -11.32 -9.00 4.45
CA LEU A 235 -11.94 -8.87 3.14
C LEU A 235 -11.35 -9.88 2.14
N THR A 236 -10.03 -10.05 2.16
CA THR A 236 -9.35 -11.00 1.28
C THR A 236 -9.77 -12.45 1.57
N GLN A 237 -9.93 -12.82 2.85
CA GLN A 237 -10.42 -14.15 3.23
C GLN A 237 -11.89 -14.34 2.85
N GLU A 238 -12.75 -13.34 3.03
CA GLU A 238 -14.16 -13.41 2.64
C GLU A 238 -14.30 -13.60 1.13
N LEU A 239 -13.57 -12.82 0.32
CA LEU A 239 -13.55 -12.97 -1.14
C LEU A 239 -13.19 -14.39 -1.57
N LYS A 240 -12.20 -15.00 -0.91
CA LYS A 240 -11.74 -16.36 -1.25
C LYS A 240 -12.69 -17.45 -0.75
N HIS A 241 -13.15 -17.35 0.49
CA HIS A 241 -13.76 -18.46 1.22
C HIS A 241 -15.27 -18.33 1.42
N ARG A 242 -15.83 -17.12 1.32
CA ARG A 242 -17.28 -16.87 1.47
C ARG A 242 -17.94 -16.53 0.14
N TYR A 243 -17.36 -15.60 -0.62
CA TYR A 243 -17.92 -15.16 -1.90
C TYR A 243 -17.43 -15.96 -3.10
N HIS A 244 -16.46 -16.87 -2.91
CA HIS A 244 -15.86 -17.68 -3.97
C HIS A 244 -15.43 -16.86 -5.20
N ALA A 245 -14.85 -15.68 -4.93
CA ALA A 245 -14.38 -14.72 -5.91
C ALA A 245 -12.87 -14.44 -5.79
N PRO A 246 -11.99 -15.46 -5.85
CA PRO A 246 -10.53 -15.29 -5.72
C PRO A 246 -9.90 -14.48 -6.85
N GLN A 247 -10.64 -14.10 -7.89
CA GLN A 247 -10.18 -13.24 -8.98
C GLN A 247 -10.27 -11.74 -8.65
N ILE A 248 -11.11 -11.30 -7.70
CA ILE A 248 -11.21 -9.88 -7.29
C ILE A 248 -9.98 -9.49 -6.48
N LYS A 249 -9.07 -8.70 -7.04
CA LYS A 249 -7.78 -8.33 -6.43
C LYS A 249 -7.96 -7.44 -5.21
N THR A 250 -7.08 -7.62 -4.24
CA THR A 250 -7.00 -6.79 -3.04
C THR A 250 -5.57 -6.32 -2.87
N SER A 251 -5.36 -5.04 -2.59
CA SER A 251 -4.04 -4.51 -2.27
C SER A 251 -4.10 -3.54 -1.10
N ILE A 252 -2.99 -3.41 -0.42
CA ILE A 252 -2.82 -2.45 0.66
C ILE A 252 -1.46 -1.78 0.50
N VAL A 253 -1.45 -0.45 0.56
CA VAL A 253 -0.23 0.34 0.43
C VAL A 253 0.12 0.94 1.78
N TYR A 254 1.42 0.96 2.10
CA TYR A 254 1.96 1.53 3.32
C TYR A 254 2.96 2.63 2.96
N PRO A 255 2.47 3.85 2.65
CA PRO A 255 3.34 4.99 2.44
C PRO A 255 4.13 5.33 3.72
N ASN A 256 5.37 5.77 3.54
CA ASN A 256 6.08 6.52 4.57
C ASN A 256 5.59 7.98 4.59
N TRP A 257 6.23 8.84 5.38
CA TRP A 257 6.05 10.29 5.33
C TRP A 257 6.03 10.78 3.88
N THR A 258 4.88 11.30 3.44
CA THR A 258 4.67 11.73 2.06
C THR A 258 4.39 13.21 2.05
N ARG A 259 5.06 13.99 1.19
CA ARG A 259 4.92 15.45 1.14
C ARG A 259 3.53 15.87 0.69
N THR A 260 2.64 16.01 1.66
CA THR A 260 1.23 16.37 1.52
C THR A 260 0.81 17.26 2.67
N ARG A 261 -0.34 17.92 2.56
CA ARG A 261 -0.95 18.70 3.66
C ARG A 261 -1.05 17.95 4.98
N LEU A 262 -1.23 16.63 4.95
CA LEU A 262 -1.35 15.80 6.15
C LEU A 262 -0.12 15.91 7.06
N ILE A 263 1.07 16.11 6.49
CA ILE A 263 2.33 16.17 7.26
C ILE A 263 2.88 17.59 7.45
N GLU A 264 2.20 18.64 6.96
CA GLU A 264 2.76 20.00 6.93
C GLU A 264 3.24 20.48 8.31
N GLY A 265 2.42 20.32 9.36
CA GLY A 265 2.85 20.68 10.70
C GLY A 265 3.80 19.69 11.37
N LEU A 266 4.02 18.50 10.80
CA LEU A 266 4.99 17.52 11.30
C LEU A 266 6.38 17.67 10.67
N THR A 267 6.52 18.55 9.67
CA THR A 267 7.74 18.67 8.85
C THR A 267 9.00 18.87 9.68
N GLU A 268 8.97 19.72 10.72
CA GLU A 268 10.14 19.96 11.57
C GLU A 268 10.59 18.70 12.33
N GLY A 269 9.65 17.96 12.93
CA GLY A 269 9.96 16.73 13.67
C GLY A 269 10.43 15.60 12.75
N ILE A 270 9.85 15.51 11.55
CA ILE A 270 10.30 14.57 10.50
C ILE A 270 11.73 14.91 10.06
N GLN A 271 12.06 16.18 9.84
CA GLN A 271 13.42 16.59 9.48
C GLN A 271 14.44 16.31 10.60
N ARG A 272 14.09 16.58 11.87
CA ARG A 272 14.95 16.28 13.03
C ARG A 272 15.25 14.80 13.18
N SER A 273 14.26 13.95 12.93
CA SER A 273 14.43 12.49 12.95
C SER A 273 15.17 11.92 11.73
N ARG A 274 15.47 12.77 10.72
CA ARG A 274 16.06 12.37 9.44
C ARG A 274 15.26 11.27 8.73
N ALA A 275 13.96 11.19 8.97
CA ALA A 275 13.10 10.23 8.31
C ALA A 275 12.92 10.64 6.84
N PRO A 276 13.05 9.70 5.88
CA PRO A 276 12.93 10.03 4.47
C PRO A 276 11.48 10.40 4.14
N ILE A 277 11.31 11.48 3.38
CA ILE A 277 10.02 11.93 2.84
C ILE A 277 9.95 11.51 1.37
N VAL A 278 8.84 10.87 0.98
CA VAL A 278 8.55 10.48 -0.40
C VAL A 278 7.62 11.49 -1.08
N GLU A 279 7.67 11.59 -2.41
CA GLU A 279 6.73 12.42 -3.16
C GLU A 279 5.39 11.69 -3.35
N PRO A 280 4.26 12.42 -3.41
CA PRO A 280 2.96 11.84 -3.75
C PRO A 280 2.97 11.04 -5.07
N LYS A 281 3.73 11.53 -6.07
CA LYS A 281 3.87 10.87 -7.37
C LYS A 281 4.56 9.51 -7.29
N ASP A 282 5.54 9.33 -6.41
CA ASP A 282 6.21 8.04 -6.22
C ASP A 282 5.29 7.00 -5.57
N VAL A 283 4.48 7.45 -4.60
CA VAL A 283 3.46 6.62 -3.96
C VAL A 283 2.40 6.22 -4.99
N ALA A 284 1.92 7.18 -5.78
CA ALA A 284 0.95 6.95 -6.83
C ALA A 284 1.46 5.98 -7.91
N GLU A 285 2.71 6.14 -8.36
CA GLU A 285 3.34 5.21 -9.32
C GLU A 285 3.36 3.78 -8.76
N ALA A 286 3.72 3.60 -7.49
CA ALA A 286 3.74 2.28 -6.87
C ALA A 286 2.33 1.67 -6.72
N MET A 287 1.33 2.48 -6.38
CA MET A 287 -0.07 2.08 -6.31
C MET A 287 -0.59 1.66 -7.69
N VAL A 288 -0.47 2.53 -8.70
CA VAL A 288 -0.96 2.25 -10.05
C VAL A 288 -0.21 1.08 -10.67
N ARG A 289 1.11 0.95 -10.48
CA ARG A 289 1.85 -0.23 -10.96
C ARG A 289 1.30 -1.53 -10.38
N GLN A 290 0.83 -1.53 -9.13
CA GLN A 290 0.20 -2.69 -8.52
C GLN A 290 -1.19 -2.99 -9.12
N ILE A 291 -1.99 -1.95 -9.44
CA ILE A 291 -3.26 -2.09 -10.16
C ILE A 291 -3.02 -2.67 -11.57
N ILE A 292 -2.12 -2.07 -12.36
CA ILE A 292 -1.79 -2.49 -13.73
C ILE A 292 -1.14 -3.89 -13.77
N ALA A 293 -0.48 -4.30 -12.69
CA ALA A 293 0.00 -5.66 -12.54
C ALA A 293 -1.13 -6.70 -12.39
N ALA A 294 -2.39 -6.27 -12.21
CA ALA A 294 -3.59 -7.09 -12.06
C ALA A 294 -3.43 -8.20 -11.00
N ARG A 295 -2.80 -7.87 -9.87
CA ARG A 295 -2.47 -8.82 -8.81
C ARG A 295 -2.76 -8.24 -7.43
N SER A 296 -3.06 -9.13 -6.49
CA SER A 296 -3.12 -8.74 -5.09
C SER A 296 -1.72 -8.54 -4.51
N GLY A 297 -1.60 -7.83 -3.39
CA GLY A 297 -0.33 -7.70 -2.70
C GLY A 297 -0.22 -6.49 -1.78
N GLN A 298 0.90 -6.47 -1.05
CA GLN A 298 1.24 -5.41 -0.12
C GLN A 298 2.34 -4.52 -0.70
N VAL A 299 2.11 -3.21 -0.76
CA VAL A 299 3.06 -2.24 -1.31
C VAL A 299 3.63 -1.42 -0.17
N VAL A 300 4.85 -1.74 0.26
CA VAL A 300 5.54 -1.02 1.33
C VAL A 300 6.51 -0.01 0.73
N LEU A 301 6.26 1.28 0.94
CA LEU A 301 7.11 2.38 0.48
C LEU A 301 7.96 2.90 1.64
N GLY A 302 8.87 2.07 2.12
CA GLY A 302 9.68 2.36 3.29
C GLY A 302 10.88 1.42 3.45
N PRO A 303 11.61 1.52 4.58
CA PRO A 303 12.70 0.61 4.88
C PRO A 303 12.28 -0.87 4.79
N SER A 304 13.13 -1.69 4.21
CA SER A 304 12.88 -3.13 4.09
C SER A 304 12.72 -3.76 5.48
N GLY A 305 11.68 -4.59 5.64
CA GLY A 305 11.43 -5.31 6.90
C GLY A 305 10.70 -4.50 7.98
N VAL A 306 10.18 -3.30 7.69
CA VAL A 306 9.40 -2.50 8.66
C VAL A 306 8.21 -3.26 9.25
N ALA A 307 7.54 -4.11 8.47
CA ALA A 307 6.45 -4.97 8.95
C ALA A 307 6.93 -5.99 10.01
N SER A 308 8.20 -6.43 9.92
CA SER A 308 8.80 -7.39 10.84
C SER A 308 9.13 -6.81 12.20
N ILE A 309 9.04 -5.47 12.40
CA ILE A 309 9.27 -4.85 13.71
C ILE A 309 8.40 -5.49 14.79
N ARG A 310 7.14 -5.81 14.47
CA ARG A 310 6.22 -6.46 15.41
C ARG A 310 6.60 -7.90 15.80
N ALA A 311 7.47 -8.55 15.03
CA ALA A 311 7.97 -9.89 15.32
C ALA A 311 9.27 -9.87 16.15
N LEU A 312 9.88 -8.69 16.38
CA LEU A 312 11.11 -8.56 17.16
C LEU A 312 10.81 -8.71 18.67
N PRO A 313 11.80 -9.09 19.50
CA PRO A 313 11.66 -9.00 20.94
C PRO A 313 11.32 -7.58 21.41
N MET A 314 10.52 -7.45 22.47
CA MET A 314 10.00 -6.17 22.95
C MET A 314 11.07 -5.10 23.18
N TRP A 315 12.23 -5.46 23.75
CA TRP A 315 13.32 -4.50 23.99
C TRP A 315 13.82 -3.83 22.70
N LEU A 316 13.84 -4.55 21.58
CA LEU A 316 14.26 -4.01 20.29
C LEU A 316 13.13 -3.19 19.65
N GLN A 317 11.87 -3.58 19.87
CA GLN A 317 10.73 -2.76 19.47
C GLN A 317 10.75 -1.41 20.19
N GLU A 318 10.96 -1.40 21.51
CA GLU A 318 11.05 -0.16 22.30
C GLU A 318 12.22 0.71 21.84
N PHE A 319 13.39 0.13 21.58
CA PHE A 319 14.52 0.89 21.04
C PHE A 319 14.18 1.60 19.71
N ILE A 320 13.39 0.96 18.84
CA ILE A 320 12.92 1.56 17.58
C ILE A 320 11.86 2.63 17.87
N ARG A 321 10.91 2.37 18.77
CA ARG A 321 9.85 3.33 19.17
C ARG A 321 10.44 4.60 19.78
N ASP A 322 11.40 4.47 20.68
CA ASP A 322 12.06 5.59 21.36
C ASP A 322 12.76 6.53 20.36
N ARG A 323 13.41 5.97 19.33
CA ARG A 323 14.03 6.76 18.25
C ARG A 323 13.02 7.54 17.41
N MET A 324 11.79 7.06 17.32
CA MET A 324 10.71 7.67 16.54
C MET A 324 9.78 8.55 17.38
N ALA A 325 9.90 8.52 18.72
CA ALA A 325 9.03 9.24 19.64
C ALA A 325 9.09 10.76 19.45
N GLN A 326 10.22 11.29 19.00
CA GLN A 326 10.42 12.74 18.80
C GLN A 326 9.99 13.25 17.41
N VAL A 327 9.47 12.38 16.53
CA VAL A 327 9.00 12.80 15.19
C VAL A 327 7.77 13.70 15.30
N VAL A 328 6.92 13.44 16.29
CA VAL A 328 5.68 14.16 16.54
C VAL A 328 5.87 14.95 17.84
N THR A 329 6.33 16.19 17.72
CA THR A 329 6.55 17.06 18.88
C THR A 329 5.30 17.89 19.18
N ILE A 330 4.89 17.93 20.45
CA ILE A 330 3.64 18.55 20.96
C ILE A 330 3.49 20.04 20.57
N ASN A 331 4.56 20.72 20.16
CA ASN A 331 4.50 22.13 19.73
C ASN A 331 3.96 22.35 18.31
N SER A 332 3.77 21.29 17.51
CA SER A 332 3.11 21.39 16.20
C SER A 332 1.61 21.23 16.35
N THR A 333 0.92 22.28 16.78
CA THR A 333 -0.54 22.37 16.76
C THR A 333 -1.01 22.37 15.31
N THR A 334 -1.14 21.20 14.68
CA THR A 334 -1.87 21.04 13.41
C THR A 334 -3.36 21.12 13.71
N ALA A 335 -3.82 22.30 14.09
CA ALA A 335 -5.22 22.66 13.98
C ALA A 335 -5.49 22.98 12.51
N VAL A 336 -5.69 21.95 11.69
CA VAL A 336 -6.44 22.13 10.44
C VAL A 336 -7.81 21.54 10.72
N ALA A 337 -8.77 22.45 10.85
CA ALA A 337 -10.19 22.17 11.09
C ALA A 337 -10.84 21.60 9.84
#